data_AF-A0A819WGC4-F1
#
_entry.id   AF-A0A819WGC4-F1
#
_cell.length_a   1.000
_cell.length_b   1.000
_cell.length_c   1.000
_cell.angle_alpha   90.00
_cell.angle_beta   90.00
_cell.angle_gamma   90.00
#
_symmetry.space_group_name_H-M   'P 1'
#
loop_
_entity.id
_entity.type
_entity.pdbx_description
1 polymer ?
#
loop_
_entity_poly.entity_id
_entity_poly.type
_entity_poly.pdbx_seq_one_letter_code
_entity_poly.pdbx_strand_id
1 'polypeptide(L)'
;MMKMNCYPKSLTECHLNGLSVDFTAKTIVYLSNLKSNVYGNIYHMINRNSEIKFVDIIDCIHNYGIELESVPYDEWKIKMKTTNDGDNSLGSILELFSNIIIGEKCLVSADGFYSAVGALSLPCFDKDYICKWLSFIMHNIVRK
;
A
#
# COMPACT_ATOMS: atom_id res chain seq x y z
N MET A 1 -14.79 -7.43 -13.79
CA MET A 1 -14.52 -8.76 -13.19
C MET A 1 -13.03 -8.87 -12.87
N MET A 2 -12.63 -9.30 -11.67
CA MET A 2 -11.20 -9.52 -11.35
C MET A 2 -10.63 -10.61 -12.27
N LYS A 3 -9.45 -10.38 -12.85
CA LYS A 3 -8.81 -11.31 -13.80
C LYS A 3 -8.16 -12.51 -13.10
N MET A 4 -7.82 -12.40 -11.81
CA MET A 4 -7.25 -13.48 -11.00
C MET A 4 -7.87 -13.53 -9.62
N ASN A 5 -8.17 -14.76 -9.17
CA ASN A 5 -8.75 -15.04 -7.85
C ASN A 5 -7.73 -15.68 -6.91
N CYS A 6 -6.45 -15.31 -7.03
CA CYS A 6 -5.40 -15.80 -6.15
C CYS A 6 -4.30 -14.78 -5.90
N TYR A 7 -3.58 -14.96 -4.79
CA TYR A 7 -2.46 -14.14 -4.37
C TYR A 7 -1.28 -15.02 -3.92
N PRO A 8 -0.04 -14.54 -3.99
CA PRO A 8 1.12 -15.28 -3.52
C PRO A 8 1.15 -15.27 -1.99
N LYS A 9 1.29 -16.45 -1.38
CA LYS A 9 1.30 -16.64 0.07
C LYS A 9 2.34 -15.77 0.77
N SER A 10 3.48 -15.51 0.14
CA SER A 10 4.54 -14.68 0.71
C SER A 10 4.11 -13.24 1.01
N LEU A 11 3.04 -12.72 0.38
CA LEU A 11 2.54 -11.38 0.66
C LEU A 11 1.81 -11.27 2.00
N THR A 12 1.38 -12.36 2.64
CA THR A 12 0.69 -12.26 3.95
C THR A 12 1.58 -11.67 5.03
N GLU A 13 2.89 -11.84 4.90
CA GLU A 13 3.90 -11.30 5.80
C GLU A 13 4.32 -9.87 5.40
N CYS A 14 3.79 -9.33 4.32
CA CYS A 14 4.11 -7.98 3.89
C CYS A 14 3.31 -6.93 4.68
N HIS A 15 4.05 -5.93 5.14
CA HIS A 15 3.51 -4.73 5.76
C HIS A 15 3.61 -3.60 4.74
N LEU A 16 2.46 -2.99 4.44
CA LEU A 16 2.39 -1.86 3.54
C LEU A 16 2.47 -0.58 4.35
N ASN A 17 3.44 0.26 3.99
CA ASN A 17 3.57 1.60 4.53
C ASN A 17 2.91 2.57 3.56
N GLY A 18 2.05 3.44 4.09
CA GLY A 18 1.34 4.44 3.30
C GLY A 18 1.01 5.67 4.13
N LEU A 19 0.85 6.79 3.43
CA LEU A 19 0.23 8.00 3.93
C LEU A 19 -0.87 8.42 2.97
N SER A 20 -1.95 8.97 3.50
CA SER A 20 -3.00 9.52 2.68
C SER A 20 -2.47 10.78 2.00
N VAL A 21 -2.89 10.99 0.76
CA VAL A 21 -2.40 12.12 -0.05
C VAL A 21 -2.75 13.44 0.60
N ASP A 22 -3.93 13.54 1.24
CA ASP A 22 -4.37 14.76 1.90
C ASP A 22 -3.52 15.10 3.14
N PHE A 23 -3.15 14.10 3.95
CA PHE A 23 -2.24 14.27 5.07
C PHE A 23 -0.85 14.67 4.61
N THR A 24 -0.33 13.99 3.57
CA THR A 24 0.96 14.31 2.96
C THR A 24 0.99 15.76 2.47
N ALA A 25 -0.02 16.20 1.73
CA ALA A 25 -0.11 17.56 1.23
C ALA A 25 -0.17 18.61 2.37
N LYS A 26 -1.02 18.38 3.38
CA LYS A 26 -1.11 19.24 4.57
C LYS A 26 0.25 19.36 5.28
N THR A 27 0.96 18.24 5.38
CA THR A 27 2.23 18.20 6.08
C THR A 27 3.35 18.89 5.31
N ILE A 28 3.37 18.78 3.97
CA ILE A 28 4.29 19.55 3.13
C ILE A 28 4.10 21.05 3.37
N VAL A 29 2.86 21.54 3.29
CA VAL A 29 2.53 22.95 3.53
C VAL A 29 2.92 23.38 4.96
N TYR A 30 2.64 22.53 5.95
CA TYR A 30 3.01 22.77 7.34
C TYR A 30 4.54 22.93 7.49
N LEU A 31 5.32 21.97 7.00
CA LEU A 31 6.78 21.99 7.08
C LEU A 31 7.38 23.18 6.35
N SER A 32 6.82 23.58 5.19
CA SER A 32 7.29 24.75 4.45
C SER A 32 7.06 26.08 5.17
N ASN A 33 6.06 26.15 6.07
CA ASN A 33 5.72 27.37 6.80
C ASN A 33 6.46 27.53 8.13
N LEU A 34 7.13 26.49 8.61
CA LEU A 34 7.94 26.56 9.82
C LEU A 34 9.16 27.47 9.57
N LYS A 35 9.17 28.65 10.20
CA LYS A 35 10.16 29.72 9.94
C LYS A 35 11.55 29.47 10.56
N SER A 36 11.74 28.42 11.34
CA SER A 36 12.97 28.15 12.09
C SER A 36 13.43 26.70 11.95
N ASN A 37 14.71 26.48 11.61
CA ASN A 37 15.42 25.18 11.63
C ASN A 37 14.97 24.09 10.64
N VAL A 38 14.32 24.47 9.54
CA VAL A 38 13.78 23.52 8.54
C VAL A 38 14.47 23.60 7.18
N TYR A 39 15.13 24.74 6.88
CA TYR A 39 15.73 24.99 5.58
C TYR A 39 16.90 24.02 5.33
N GLY A 40 16.84 23.28 4.22
CA GLY A 40 17.85 22.30 3.83
C GLY A 40 17.69 20.92 4.46
N ASN A 41 16.68 20.70 5.31
CA ASN A 41 16.42 19.37 5.87
C ASN A 41 15.68 18.47 4.87
N ILE A 42 15.98 17.17 4.95
CA ILE A 42 15.28 16.12 4.20
C ILE A 42 14.46 15.31 5.18
N TYR A 43 13.17 15.12 4.87
CA TYR A 43 12.23 14.39 5.71
C TYR A 43 11.68 13.17 4.98
N HIS A 44 11.80 11.99 5.60
CA HIS A 44 11.09 10.80 5.12
C HIS A 44 9.70 10.76 5.75
N MET A 45 8.68 11.05 4.95
CA MET A 45 7.28 11.03 5.38
C MET A 45 6.74 9.61 5.33
N ILE A 46 6.83 8.90 6.46
CA ILE A 46 6.43 7.50 6.58
C ILE A 46 5.57 7.34 7.83
N ASN A 47 4.45 6.62 7.73
CA ASN A 47 3.67 6.26 8.91
C ASN A 47 4.29 5.05 9.61
N ARG A 48 4.90 5.26 10.77
CA ARG A 48 5.43 4.19 11.64
C ARG A 48 4.36 3.48 12.46
N ASN A 49 3.21 4.13 12.65
CA ASN A 49 2.22 3.70 13.64
C ASN A 49 1.06 2.93 13.00
N SER A 50 1.00 2.88 11.66
CA SER A 50 0.01 2.09 10.94
C SER A 50 0.73 1.18 9.96
N GLU A 51 0.79 -0.09 10.31
CA GLU A 51 1.16 -1.11 9.34
C GLU A 51 -0.13 -1.70 8.79
N ILE A 52 -0.40 -1.40 7.52
CA ILE A 52 -1.45 -2.10 6.79
C ILE A 52 -0.90 -3.49 6.51
N LYS A 53 -1.46 -4.52 7.15
CA LYS A 53 -1.09 -5.88 6.81
C LYS A 53 -1.80 -6.27 5.52
N PHE A 54 -1.11 -6.96 4.63
CA PHE A 54 -1.73 -7.44 3.41
C PHE A 54 -2.95 -8.33 3.68
N VAL A 55 -2.92 -9.10 4.78
CA VAL A 55 -4.07 -9.91 5.22
C VAL A 55 -5.33 -9.08 5.48
N ASP A 56 -5.20 -7.84 6.00
CA ASP A 56 -6.35 -6.98 6.23
C ASP A 56 -7.03 -6.57 4.91
N ILE A 57 -6.23 -6.43 3.84
CA ILE A 57 -6.74 -6.18 2.48
C ILE A 57 -7.51 -7.41 1.98
N ILE A 58 -6.94 -8.61 2.13
CA ILE A 58 -7.58 -9.86 1.71
C ILE A 58 -8.91 -10.07 2.45
N ASP A 59 -8.92 -9.91 3.77
CA ASP A 59 -10.14 -10.03 4.57
C ASP A 59 -11.21 -9.04 4.10
N CYS A 60 -10.83 -7.78 3.82
CA CYS A 60 -11.78 -6.80 3.30
C CYS A 60 -12.28 -7.18 1.90
N ILE A 61 -11.48 -7.82 1.04
CA ILE A 61 -11.92 -8.32 -0.28
C ILE A 61 -12.91 -9.47 -0.13
N HIS A 62 -12.65 -10.42 0.78
CA HIS A 62 -13.56 -11.53 1.08
C HIS A 62 -14.93 -11.02 1.55
N ASN A 63 -14.98 -9.92 2.32
CA ASN A 63 -16.24 -9.28 2.73
C ASN A 63 -17.08 -8.76 1.55
N TYR A 64 -16.50 -8.60 0.35
CA TYR A 64 -17.23 -8.27 -0.89
C TYR A 64 -17.64 -9.52 -1.70
N GLY A 65 -17.47 -10.72 -1.15
CA GLY A 65 -17.81 -11.99 -1.79
C GLY A 65 -16.85 -12.41 -2.90
N ILE A 66 -15.64 -11.84 -2.92
CA ILE A 66 -14.58 -12.24 -3.85
C ILE A 66 -13.67 -13.20 -3.11
N GLU A 67 -13.78 -14.47 -3.42
CA GLU A 67 -12.88 -15.50 -2.89
C GLU A 67 -11.51 -15.37 -3.53
N LEU A 68 -10.47 -15.29 -2.69
CA LEU A 68 -9.08 -15.25 -3.12
C LEU A 68 -8.30 -16.42 -2.51
N GLU A 69 -7.67 -17.21 -3.36
CA GLU A 69 -6.84 -18.36 -2.96
C GLU A 69 -5.38 -17.94 -2.71
N SER A 70 -4.79 -18.38 -1.60
CA SER A 70 -3.35 -18.26 -1.36
C SER A 70 -2.61 -19.39 -2.08
N VAL A 71 -1.66 -19.05 -2.96
CA VAL A 71 -0.83 -20.05 -3.68
C VAL A 71 0.67 -19.76 -3.51
N PRO A 72 1.57 -20.74 -3.72
CA PRO A 72 3.01 -20.50 -3.76
C PRO A 72 3.40 -19.42 -4.78
N TYR A 73 4.45 -18.65 -4.51
CA TYR A 73 4.85 -17.52 -5.36
C TYR A 73 5.13 -17.92 -6.81
N ASP A 74 5.85 -19.03 -7.02
CA ASP A 74 6.17 -19.51 -8.37
C ASP A 74 4.92 -19.94 -9.14
N GLU A 75 3.95 -20.54 -8.46
CA GLU A 75 2.67 -20.91 -9.04
C GLU A 75 1.85 -19.67 -9.41
N TRP A 76 1.77 -18.69 -8.50
CA TRP A 76 1.11 -17.41 -8.76
C TRP A 76 1.72 -16.71 -9.98
N LYS A 77 3.05 -16.71 -10.10
CA LYS A 77 3.78 -16.11 -11.23
C LYS A 77 3.46 -16.79 -12.57
N ILE A 78 3.33 -18.11 -12.58
CA ILE A 78 2.91 -18.87 -13.79
C ILE A 78 1.46 -18.52 -14.15
N LYS A 79 0.55 -18.48 -13.16
CA LYS A 79 -0.86 -18.10 -13.36
C LYS A 79 -0.99 -16.66 -13.91
N MET A 80 -0.22 -15.71 -13.40
CA MET A 80 -0.17 -14.33 -13.90
C MET A 80 0.30 -14.26 -15.37
N LYS A 81 1.37 -14.99 -15.73
CA LYS A 81 1.90 -14.99 -17.10
C LYS A 81 0.90 -15.57 -18.11
N THR A 82 0.31 -16.72 -17.78
CA THR A 82 -0.66 -17.41 -18.65
C THR A 82 -1.95 -16.60 -18.83
N THR A 83 -2.37 -15.85 -17.81
CA THR A 83 -3.53 -14.94 -17.91
C THR A 83 -3.22 -13.67 -18.73
N ASN A 84 -1.94 -13.38 -18.99
CA ASN A 84 -1.47 -12.16 -19.65
C ASN A 84 -1.23 -12.33 -21.16
N ASP A 85 -1.49 -13.50 -21.75
CA ASP A 85 -1.18 -13.86 -23.16
C ASP A 85 -1.94 -13.03 -24.25
N GLY A 86 -2.58 -11.92 -23.89
CA GLY A 86 -3.17 -10.98 -24.85
C GLY A 86 -3.20 -9.50 -24.44
N ASP A 87 -2.69 -9.13 -23.25
CA ASP A 87 -2.89 -7.77 -22.71
C ASP A 87 -1.77 -7.41 -21.73
N ASN A 88 -0.76 -6.64 -22.17
CA ASN A 88 0.49 -6.31 -21.43
C ASN A 88 0.32 -5.65 -20.04
N SER A 89 -0.91 -5.41 -19.59
CA SER A 89 -1.24 -4.76 -18.33
C SER A 89 -0.77 -5.51 -17.07
N LEU A 90 -0.66 -6.85 -17.08
CA LEU A 90 -0.27 -7.62 -15.89
C LEU A 90 1.25 -7.84 -15.78
N GLY A 91 2.00 -7.60 -16.85
CA GLY A 91 3.47 -7.74 -16.85
C GLY A 91 4.16 -6.75 -15.91
N SER A 92 3.70 -5.50 -15.87
CA SER A 92 4.21 -4.47 -14.95
C SER A 92 3.86 -4.77 -13.48
N ILE A 93 2.71 -5.41 -13.25
CA ILE A 93 2.27 -5.84 -11.93
C ILE A 93 3.19 -6.95 -11.39
N LEU A 94 3.58 -7.92 -12.23
CA LEU A 94 4.53 -8.96 -11.87
C LEU A 94 5.89 -8.40 -11.45
N GLU A 95 6.40 -7.41 -12.18
CA GLU A 95 7.67 -6.75 -11.86
C GLU A 95 7.57 -5.99 -10.52
N LEU A 96 6.48 -5.26 -10.31
CA LEU A 96 6.21 -4.55 -9.06
C LEU A 96 6.19 -5.51 -7.86
N PHE A 97 5.44 -6.61 -7.93
CA PHE A 97 5.34 -7.57 -6.83
C PHE A 97 6.64 -8.34 -6.60
N SER A 98 7.39 -8.65 -7.66
CA SER A 98 8.73 -9.24 -7.51
C SER A 98 9.62 -8.33 -6.67
N ASN A 99 9.60 -7.02 -6.93
CA ASN A 99 10.37 -6.04 -6.17
C ASN A 99 9.86 -5.86 -4.74
N ILE A 100 8.55 -6.02 -4.49
CA ILE A 100 7.98 -5.94 -3.13
C ILE A 100 8.35 -7.18 -2.30
N ILE A 101 8.28 -8.38 -2.90
CA ILE A 101 8.55 -9.65 -2.21
C ILE A 101 10.06 -9.83 -1.97
N ILE A 102 10.89 -9.41 -2.92
CA ILE A 102 12.35 -9.46 -2.82
C ILE A 102 12.90 -8.24 -2.06
N GLY A 103 12.10 -7.17 -1.97
CA GLY A 103 12.51 -5.87 -1.48
C GLY A 103 13.08 -5.93 -0.06
N GLU A 104 14.37 -5.60 0.06
CA GLU A 104 14.95 -5.21 1.33
C GLU A 104 14.07 -4.12 1.95
N LYS A 105 13.67 -4.29 3.22
CA LYS A 105 12.99 -3.22 3.96
C LYS A 105 13.86 -1.97 3.86
N CYS A 106 13.36 -0.93 3.19
CA CYS A 106 14.07 0.33 3.11
C CYS A 106 14.15 0.90 4.54
N LEU A 107 15.31 0.77 5.19
CA LEU A 107 15.57 1.21 6.56
C LEU A 107 15.81 2.73 6.57
N VAL A 108 14.81 3.49 6.15
CA VAL A 108 14.83 4.95 6.22
C VAL A 108 14.22 5.41 7.53
N SER A 109 14.97 6.21 8.30
CA SER A 109 14.43 6.81 9.53
C SER A 109 13.47 7.95 9.18
N ALA A 110 12.33 7.99 9.87
CA ALA A 110 11.39 9.10 9.89
C ALA A 110 11.51 9.96 11.16
N ASP A 111 12.55 9.81 11.98
CA ASP A 111 12.65 10.52 13.28
C ASP A 111 12.60 12.04 13.11
N GLY A 112 13.31 12.56 12.10
CA GLY A 112 13.30 13.98 11.78
C GLY A 112 11.91 14.47 11.36
N PHE A 113 11.16 13.64 10.65
CA PHE A 113 9.78 13.94 10.27
C PHE A 113 8.89 14.06 11.51
N TYR A 114 8.86 13.04 12.36
CA TYR A 114 8.06 13.03 13.58
C TYR A 114 8.43 14.15 14.55
N SER A 115 9.72 14.48 14.65
CA SER A 115 10.19 15.60 15.48
C SER A 115 9.68 16.95 14.97
N ALA A 116 9.61 17.13 13.65
CA ALA A 116 9.17 18.39 13.03
C ALA A 116 7.63 18.54 13.02
N VAL A 117 6.90 17.43 12.89
CA VAL A 117 5.43 17.43 12.73
C VAL A 117 4.68 17.07 14.00
N GLY A 118 5.34 16.98 15.16
CA GLY A 118 4.78 16.42 16.40
C GLY A 118 3.43 17.00 16.90
N ALA A 119 2.95 18.10 16.33
CA ALA A 119 1.62 18.67 16.57
C ALA A 119 0.51 18.13 15.63
N LEU A 120 0.85 17.46 14.53
CA LEU A 120 -0.11 16.91 13.57
C LEU A 120 -0.61 15.55 14.04
N SER A 121 -1.93 15.37 14.07
CA SER A 121 -2.55 14.07 14.27
C SER A 121 -2.30 13.19 13.06
N LEU A 122 -1.63 12.06 13.27
CA LEU A 122 -1.40 11.09 12.21
C LEU A 122 -2.70 10.37 11.85
N PRO A 123 -2.97 10.15 10.56
CA PRO A 123 -4.07 9.28 10.15
C PRO A 123 -3.80 7.84 10.61
N CYS A 124 -4.86 7.21 11.14
CA CYS A 124 -4.88 5.79 11.42
C CYS A 124 -5.24 5.05 10.13
N PHE A 125 -4.36 4.17 9.66
CA PHE A 125 -4.64 3.25 8.55
C PHE A 125 -4.89 1.85 9.10
N ASP A 126 -6.03 1.69 9.75
CA ASP A 126 -6.51 0.41 10.23
C ASP A 126 -7.28 -0.34 9.11
N LYS A 127 -7.75 -1.54 9.47
CA LYS A 127 -8.60 -2.36 8.63
C LYS A 127 -9.86 -1.62 8.15
N ASP A 128 -10.45 -0.75 8.98
CA ASP A 128 -11.64 0.01 8.61
C ASP A 128 -11.35 1.01 7.49
N TYR A 129 -10.20 1.70 7.54
CA TYR A 129 -9.74 2.56 6.45
C TYR A 129 -9.58 1.76 5.16
N ILE A 130 -8.94 0.59 5.22
CA ILE A 130 -8.72 -0.29 4.05
C ILE A 130 -10.06 -0.72 3.46
N CYS A 131 -11.00 -1.16 4.30
CA CYS A 131 -12.32 -1.58 3.86
C CYS A 131 -13.10 -0.44 3.20
N LYS A 132 -12.98 0.80 3.68
CA LYS A 132 -13.57 1.99 3.01
C LYS A 132 -12.93 2.26 1.65
N TRP A 133 -11.61 2.18 1.57
CA TRP A 133 -10.88 2.37 0.30
C TRP A 133 -11.22 1.30 -0.73
N LEU A 134 -11.26 0.03 -0.33
CA LEU A 134 -11.72 -1.08 -1.17
C LEU A 134 -13.18 -0.88 -1.59
N SER A 135 -14.04 -0.41 -0.69
CA SER A 135 -15.42 -0.05 -1.04
C SER A 135 -15.45 0.95 -2.20
N PHE A 136 -14.66 2.01 -2.10
CA PHE A 136 -14.57 3.01 -3.15
C PHE A 136 -14.14 2.40 -4.48
N ILE A 137 -13.09 1.56 -4.50
CA ILE A 137 -12.61 0.88 -5.72
C ILE A 137 -13.68 -0.02 -6.32
N MET A 138 -14.31 -0.86 -5.48
CA MET A 138 -15.30 -1.83 -5.92
C MET A 138 -16.51 -1.13 -6.56
N HIS A 139 -16.97 -0.03 -5.97
CA HIS A 139 -18.12 0.71 -6.48
C HIS A 139 -17.81 1.57 -7.70
N ASN A 140 -16.62 2.18 -7.77
CA ASN A 140 -16.32 3.20 -8.79
C ASN A 140 -15.46 2.72 -9.96
N ILE A 141 -14.73 1.61 -9.79
CA ILE A 141 -13.77 1.10 -10.78
C ILE A 141 -14.20 -0.28 -11.26
N VAL A 142 -14.48 -1.23 -10.37
CA VAL A 142 -14.70 -2.64 -10.74
C VAL A 142 -16.11 -2.91 -11.28
N ARG A 143 -17.13 -2.21 -10.76
CA ARG A 143 -18.55 -2.37 -11.14
C ARG A 143 -19.01 -1.48 -12.31
N LYS A 144 -18.09 -0.72 -12.94
CA LYS A 144 -18.37 -0.04 -14.21
C LYS A 144 -18.14 -0.99 -15.37
#